data_AF-I1KYI2-F1
#
_entry.id   AF-I1KYI2-F1
#
_cell.length_a   1.000
_cell.length_b   1.000
_cell.length_c   1.000
_cell.angle_alpha   90.00
_cell.angle_beta   90.00
_cell.angle_gamma   90.00
#
_symmetry.space_group_name_H-M   'P 1'
#
loop_
_entity.id
_entity.type
_entity.pdbx_description
1 polymer ?
#
loop_
_entity_poly.entity_id
_entity_poly.type
_entity_poly.pdbx_seq_one_letter_code
_entity_poly.pdbx_strand_id
1 'polypeptide(L)'
;MAVSSIRNPFLLLLLLLTFFTAIIVPATPQPCNSYKFPNKVNYAACKDLPVLESSLHWNYHPSSGAIDVAFNKANVNDSSWVAWAINPTSKGMLGSQAFVAVYRSDGSIKAYTSPITSYATMLQEGNLSFPVYGVSASYTNRHVIIFASFQLPGNTTLVNHAWQEGLVSDDGTLRPHSFSRANLQSFGTLDFLSGKVSQTGGNVDSRITLRKVHGILNTISWGILMPIGVILARYLKVFDGLGPTWFHLHRACQSLAFFIGIAGFGTGLYIGNHYGVHNAPHRCVGITLLCLAIIQVCVAVFLRPKKDHKYRMFWNIFHYLVGYSIIALAIWNVWKGFEILNAQNIWKKTYVGSIISLAIIAMVLEVITWTWVCIKKRVKNPENHVEIVIS
;
A
#
# COMPACT_ATOMS: atom_id res chain seq x y z
N MET A 1 -47.65 -9.29 2.64
CA MET A 1 -47.26 -8.83 1.28
C MET A 1 -45.85 -8.19 1.20
N ALA A 2 -44.97 -8.31 2.21
CA ALA A 2 -43.62 -7.71 2.18
C ALA A 2 -42.45 -8.70 1.93
N VAL A 3 -42.73 -9.99 1.68
CA VAL A 3 -41.69 -11.05 1.65
C VAL A 3 -41.23 -11.39 0.20
N SER A 4 -41.81 -10.76 -0.83
CA SER A 4 -41.51 -11.07 -2.24
C SER A 4 -40.31 -10.31 -2.83
N SER A 5 -39.69 -9.37 -2.11
CA SER A 5 -38.65 -8.49 -2.67
C SER A 5 -37.23 -9.09 -2.70
N ILE A 6 -36.92 -10.11 -1.87
CA ILE A 6 -35.61 -10.79 -1.90
C ILE A 6 -35.66 -11.96 -2.90
N ARG A 7 -35.95 -11.68 -4.17
CA ARG A 7 -36.12 -12.72 -5.19
C ARG A 7 -34.79 -13.32 -5.69
N ASN A 8 -33.64 -12.73 -5.38
CA ASN A 8 -32.35 -13.30 -5.75
C ASN A 8 -31.21 -12.95 -4.76
N PRO A 9 -31.04 -13.70 -3.66
CA PRO A 9 -29.96 -13.48 -2.70
C PRO A 9 -28.56 -13.65 -3.31
N PHE A 10 -28.44 -14.34 -4.45
CA PHE A 10 -27.20 -14.41 -5.23
C PHE A 10 -26.82 -13.04 -5.82
N LEU A 11 -27.80 -12.28 -6.33
CA LEU A 11 -27.58 -10.93 -6.84
C LEU A 11 -27.12 -10.00 -5.73
N LEU A 12 -27.70 -10.11 -4.53
CA LEU A 12 -27.28 -9.32 -3.37
C LEU A 12 -25.84 -9.65 -2.96
N LEU A 13 -25.45 -10.92 -2.92
CA LEU A 13 -24.06 -11.31 -2.63
C LEU A 13 -23.10 -10.75 -3.68
N LEU A 14 -23.44 -10.84 -4.96
CA LEU A 14 -22.65 -10.28 -6.05
C LEU A 14 -22.52 -8.76 -5.92
N LEU A 15 -23.62 -8.06 -5.63
CA LEU A 15 -23.64 -6.61 -5.42
C LEU A 15 -22.75 -6.21 -4.23
N LEU A 16 -22.87 -6.93 -3.10
CA LEU A 16 -22.04 -6.69 -1.92
C LEU A 16 -20.54 -6.92 -2.21
N LEU A 17 -20.20 -7.97 -2.96
CA LEU A 17 -18.82 -8.25 -3.38
C LEU A 17 -18.30 -7.23 -4.40
N THR A 18 -19.13 -6.74 -5.34
CA THR A 18 -18.73 -5.69 -6.28
C THR A 18 -18.56 -4.34 -5.59
N PHE A 19 -19.41 -4.02 -4.62
CA PHE A 19 -19.28 -2.79 -3.82
C PHE A 19 -18.00 -2.84 -2.99
N PHE A 20 -17.65 -4.02 -2.47
CA PHE A 20 -16.39 -4.25 -1.79
C PHE A 20 -15.17 -4.01 -2.69
N THR A 21 -15.20 -4.42 -3.96
CA THR A 21 -14.09 -4.13 -4.89
C THR A 21 -13.92 -2.63 -5.19
N ALA A 22 -15.01 -1.85 -5.19
CA ALA A 22 -14.94 -0.40 -5.46
C ALA A 22 -14.32 0.39 -4.30
N ILE A 23 -14.51 -0.05 -3.04
CA ILE A 23 -13.99 0.63 -1.84
C ILE A 23 -12.47 0.47 -1.68
N ILE A 24 -11.89 -0.58 -2.27
CA ILE A 24 -10.47 -0.92 -2.06
C ILE A 24 -9.53 -0.07 -2.91
N VAL A 25 -9.99 0.62 -3.96
CA VAL A 25 -9.12 1.44 -4.81
C VAL A 25 -8.65 2.66 -4.00
N PRO A 26 -7.38 2.71 -3.54
CA PRO A 26 -6.89 3.89 -2.87
C PRO A 26 -6.91 5.05 -3.87
N ALA A 27 -7.39 6.23 -3.44
CA ALA A 27 -7.24 7.44 -4.24
C ALA A 27 -5.75 7.62 -4.55
N THR A 28 -5.38 7.46 -5.82
CA THR A 28 -4.02 7.70 -6.27
C THR A 28 -3.74 9.19 -6.09
N PRO A 29 -2.58 9.60 -5.53
CA PRO A 29 -2.20 11.01 -5.49
C PRO A 29 -2.31 11.60 -6.90
N GLN A 30 -2.78 12.85 -7.00
CA GLN A 30 -2.77 13.54 -8.29
C GLN A 30 -1.33 13.61 -8.82
N PRO A 31 -1.11 13.27 -10.09
CA PRO A 31 0.22 13.29 -10.70
C PRO A 31 0.82 14.70 -10.70
N CYS A 32 2.15 14.83 -10.59
CA CYS A 32 2.83 16.13 -10.54
C CYS A 32 2.42 17.09 -11.68
N ASN A 33 2.08 16.57 -12.86
CA ASN A 33 1.75 17.35 -14.04
C ASN A 33 0.47 18.19 -13.89
N SER A 34 -0.37 17.93 -12.89
CA SER A 34 -1.55 18.74 -12.60
C SER A 34 -1.28 19.91 -11.62
N TYR A 35 -0.08 19.99 -11.04
CA TYR A 35 0.24 21.04 -10.08
C TYR A 35 0.44 22.40 -10.76
N LYS A 36 -0.28 23.43 -10.30
CA LYS A 36 -0.18 24.80 -10.81
C LYS A 36 0.66 25.64 -9.85
N PHE A 37 1.79 26.16 -10.34
CA PHE A 37 2.70 26.94 -9.52
C PHE A 37 2.22 28.38 -9.31
N PRO A 38 2.44 28.96 -8.11
CA PRO A 38 2.09 30.37 -7.82
C PRO A 38 2.76 31.38 -8.76
N ASN A 39 3.99 31.07 -9.21
CA ASN A 39 4.76 31.92 -10.13
C ASN A 39 4.26 31.85 -11.60
N LYS A 40 3.23 31.04 -11.89
CA LYS A 40 2.67 30.80 -13.24
C LYS A 40 3.69 30.28 -14.25
N VAL A 41 4.81 29.73 -13.80
CA VAL A 41 5.80 29.07 -14.68
C VAL A 41 5.27 27.70 -15.07
N ASN A 42 5.30 27.42 -16.37
CA ASN A 42 5.02 26.10 -16.92
C ASN A 42 6.34 25.33 -17.03
N TYR A 43 6.44 24.21 -16.33
CA TYR A 43 7.57 23.29 -16.45
C TYR A 43 7.28 22.20 -17.48
N ALA A 44 8.23 21.96 -18.38
CA ALA A 44 8.10 21.02 -19.49
C ALA A 44 8.08 19.56 -19.01
N ALA A 45 8.74 19.28 -17.87
CA ALA A 45 8.78 17.96 -17.29
C ALA A 45 8.62 18.00 -15.77
N CYS A 46 8.09 16.92 -15.21
CA CYS A 46 7.99 16.73 -13.77
C CYS A 46 8.13 15.25 -13.39
N LYS A 47 8.43 15.02 -12.12
CA LYS A 47 8.51 13.70 -11.50
C LYS A 47 8.04 13.73 -10.06
N ASP A 48 7.07 12.88 -9.74
CA ASP A 48 6.77 12.52 -8.35
C ASP A 48 7.90 11.68 -7.76
N LEU A 49 8.48 12.15 -6.67
CA LEU A 49 9.54 11.46 -5.96
C LEU A 49 8.94 10.37 -5.05
N PRO A 50 9.62 9.23 -4.89
CA PRO A 50 9.04 8.04 -4.28
C PRO A 50 8.73 8.16 -2.78
N VAL A 51 9.31 9.16 -2.12
CA VAL A 51 9.27 9.36 -0.66
C VAL A 51 9.21 10.85 -0.32
N LEU A 52 8.77 11.14 0.90
CA LEU A 52 8.64 12.49 1.47
C LEU A 52 7.65 13.40 0.73
N GLU A 53 6.60 12.87 0.08
CA GLU A 53 5.53 13.68 -0.57
C GLU A 53 6.09 14.85 -1.41
N SER A 54 7.12 14.55 -2.17
CA SER A 54 7.91 15.54 -2.90
C SER A 54 7.74 15.35 -4.42
N SER A 55 7.79 16.44 -5.17
CA SER A 55 7.83 16.40 -6.63
C SER A 55 8.88 17.37 -7.15
N LEU A 56 9.51 17.00 -8.26
CA LEU A 56 10.49 17.81 -8.96
C LEU A 56 9.94 18.21 -10.33
N HIS A 57 10.10 19.46 -10.71
CA HIS A 57 9.64 20.02 -11.97
C HIS A 57 10.78 20.80 -12.58
N TRP A 58 10.97 20.74 -13.90
CA TRP A 58 12.08 21.45 -14.52
C TRP A 58 11.84 21.83 -15.98
N ASN A 59 12.57 22.87 -16.39
CA ASN A 59 12.86 23.23 -17.76
C ASN A 59 14.37 23.10 -17.96
N TYR A 60 14.78 22.31 -18.95
CA TYR A 60 16.18 22.20 -19.35
C TYR A 60 16.40 23.01 -20.62
N HIS A 61 17.47 23.82 -20.65
CA HIS A 61 17.85 24.66 -21.79
C HIS A 61 19.12 24.10 -22.43
N PRO A 62 19.02 23.26 -23.48
CA PRO A 62 20.17 22.53 -24.02
C PRO A 62 21.29 23.43 -24.57
N SER A 63 20.95 24.63 -25.05
CA SER A 63 21.91 25.57 -25.64
C SER A 63 22.88 26.18 -24.61
N SER A 64 22.46 26.36 -23.36
CA SER A 64 23.27 26.92 -22.27
C SER A 64 23.68 25.88 -21.22
N GLY A 65 23.02 24.73 -21.19
CA GLY A 65 23.12 23.77 -20.10
C GLY A 65 22.46 24.25 -18.81
N ALA A 66 21.69 25.34 -18.87
CA ALA A 66 20.96 25.88 -17.73
C ALA A 66 19.69 25.08 -17.45
N ILE A 67 19.29 25.08 -16.19
CA ILE A 67 18.09 24.43 -15.69
C ILE A 67 17.33 25.40 -14.80
N ASP A 68 16.02 25.47 -15.01
CA ASP A 68 15.09 26.02 -14.04
C ASP A 68 14.35 24.86 -13.36
N VAL A 69 14.43 24.77 -12.04
CA VAL A 69 13.82 23.72 -11.23
C VAL A 69 12.84 24.31 -10.23
N ALA A 70 11.71 23.63 -10.04
CA ALA A 70 10.91 23.72 -8.83
C ALA A 70 10.90 22.38 -8.09
N PHE A 71 11.44 22.38 -6.88
CA PHE A 71 11.27 21.28 -5.92
C PHE A 71 10.10 21.61 -5.00
N ASN A 72 9.06 20.80 -5.00
CA ASN A 72 7.84 21.00 -4.22
C ASN A 72 7.72 19.92 -3.16
N LYS A 73 7.70 20.33 -1.88
CA LYS A 73 7.44 19.47 -0.73
C LYS A 73 6.05 19.78 -0.16
N ALA A 74 5.15 18.80 -0.18
CA ALA A 74 3.84 18.91 0.42
C ALA A 74 3.85 18.60 1.93
N ASN A 75 2.76 18.97 2.63
CA ASN A 75 2.49 18.62 4.02
C ASN A 75 3.63 18.95 4.99
N VAL A 76 4.21 20.14 4.82
CA VAL A 76 5.30 20.62 5.64
C VAL A 76 4.79 21.03 7.03
N ASN A 77 5.58 20.75 8.07
CA ASN A 77 5.29 21.18 9.43
C ASN A 77 5.57 22.68 9.60
N ASP A 78 4.89 23.31 10.57
CA ASP A 78 5.26 24.64 11.04
C ASP A 78 6.71 24.63 11.53
N SER A 79 7.50 25.62 11.13
CA SER A 79 8.93 25.74 11.46
C SER A 79 9.79 24.54 11.02
N SER A 80 10.10 24.49 9.72
CA SER A 80 10.87 23.40 9.12
C SER A 80 11.76 23.89 7.97
N TRP A 81 12.78 23.09 7.68
CA TRP A 81 13.62 23.28 6.51
C TRP A 81 13.39 22.15 5.53
N VAL A 82 13.52 22.48 4.26
CA VAL A 82 13.43 21.58 3.13
C VAL A 82 14.65 21.81 2.26
N ALA A 83 15.25 20.73 1.76
CA ALA A 83 16.40 20.83 0.88
C ALA A 83 16.29 19.86 -0.30
N TRP A 84 16.69 20.31 -1.47
CA TRP A 84 16.96 19.47 -2.63
C TRP A 84 18.39 19.74 -3.11
N ALA A 85 19.13 18.69 -3.44
CA ALA A 85 20.55 18.80 -3.71
C ALA A 85 20.98 17.96 -4.89
N ILE A 86 21.99 18.43 -5.62
CA ILE A 86 22.72 17.66 -6.62
C ILE A 86 24.03 17.19 -6.01
N ASN A 87 24.40 15.93 -6.22
CA ASN A 87 25.71 15.42 -5.87
C ASN A 87 26.51 15.10 -7.13
N PRO A 88 27.43 15.99 -7.56
CA PRO A 88 28.21 15.78 -8.77
C PRO A 88 29.35 14.77 -8.60
N THR A 89 29.72 14.41 -7.37
CA THR A 89 30.92 13.59 -7.09
C THR A 89 30.60 12.20 -6.55
N SER A 90 29.40 11.99 -5.99
CA SER A 90 29.01 10.76 -5.31
C SER A 90 27.48 10.53 -5.41
N LYS A 91 26.99 9.47 -4.76
CA LYS A 91 25.57 9.07 -4.73
C LYS A 91 24.88 9.32 -3.37
N GLY A 92 25.65 9.75 -2.36
CA GLY A 92 25.17 9.91 -0.98
C GLY A 92 24.97 11.36 -0.56
N MET A 93 24.76 11.59 0.74
CA MET A 93 24.67 12.93 1.32
C MET A 93 25.99 13.71 1.19
N LEU A 94 27.12 13.08 1.51
CA LEU A 94 28.44 13.70 1.40
C LEU A 94 28.76 14.09 -0.05
N GLY A 95 29.11 15.36 -0.28
CA GLY A 95 29.36 15.92 -1.60
C GLY A 95 28.12 16.52 -2.27
N SER A 96 26.95 16.41 -1.63
CA SER A 96 25.72 17.06 -2.11
C SER A 96 25.84 18.57 -2.03
N GLN A 97 25.22 19.26 -2.98
CA GLN A 97 25.22 20.71 -3.12
C GLN A 97 23.76 21.14 -3.16
N ALA A 98 23.29 21.68 -2.05
CA ALA A 98 21.88 21.81 -1.72
C ALA A 98 21.35 23.21 -2.02
N PHE A 99 20.11 23.25 -2.47
CA PHE A 99 19.21 24.38 -2.41
C PHE A 99 18.29 24.17 -1.21
N VAL A 100 18.31 25.11 -0.28
CA VAL A 100 17.64 25.00 1.02
C VAL A 100 16.57 26.07 1.11
N ALA A 101 15.40 25.71 1.62
CA ALA A 101 14.39 26.64 2.09
C ALA A 101 14.14 26.41 3.57
N VAL A 102 14.13 27.50 4.34
CA VAL A 102 13.81 27.50 5.76
C VAL A 102 12.54 28.32 5.94
N TYR A 103 11.46 27.66 6.37
CA TYR A 103 10.17 28.26 6.69
C TYR A 103 9.97 28.27 8.21
N ARG A 104 9.48 29.39 8.75
CA ARG A 104 9.17 29.55 10.18
C ARG A 104 7.70 29.86 10.41
N SER A 105 7.21 29.55 11.60
CA SER A 105 5.82 29.79 12.02
C SER A 105 5.38 31.24 11.97
N ASP A 106 6.31 32.21 11.95
CA ASP A 106 6.03 33.64 11.74
C ASP A 106 5.72 34.00 10.27
N GLY A 107 5.73 33.02 9.36
CA GLY A 107 5.51 33.21 7.93
C GLY A 107 6.76 33.57 7.13
N SER A 108 7.92 33.75 7.79
CA SER A 108 9.18 34.03 7.11
C SER A 108 9.66 32.80 6.34
N ILE A 109 10.18 33.04 5.13
CA ILE A 109 10.83 32.02 4.32
C ILE A 109 12.13 32.57 3.75
N LYS A 110 13.22 31.80 3.93
CA LYS A 110 14.54 32.12 3.36
C LYS A 110 14.98 30.98 2.46
N ALA A 111 15.48 31.30 1.28
CA ALA A 111 16.08 30.34 0.36
C ALA A 111 17.56 30.67 0.14
N TYR A 112 18.42 29.65 0.10
CA TYR A 112 19.86 29.82 -0.09
C TYR A 112 20.52 28.50 -0.53
N THR A 113 21.80 28.55 -0.87
CA THR A 113 22.59 27.37 -1.25
C THR A 113 23.51 26.90 -0.13
N SER A 114 23.76 25.59 -0.03
CA SER A 114 24.61 25.00 1.00
C SER A 114 25.43 23.81 0.48
N PRO A 115 26.77 23.86 0.53
CA PRO A 115 27.63 22.72 0.22
C PRO A 115 27.71 21.73 1.39
N ILE A 116 27.43 20.45 1.13
CA ILE A 116 27.41 19.39 2.16
C ILE A 116 28.73 18.62 2.16
N THR A 117 29.64 19.07 3.01
CA THR A 117 30.99 18.50 3.15
C THR A 117 31.13 17.52 4.32
N SER A 118 30.10 17.40 5.18
CA SER A 118 30.11 16.53 6.36
C SER A 118 28.69 16.07 6.72
N TYR A 119 28.58 14.90 7.36
CA TYR A 119 27.33 14.41 7.96
C TYR A 119 26.85 15.28 9.13
N ALA A 120 27.74 16.07 9.74
CA ALA A 120 27.42 17.03 10.81
C ALA A 120 27.15 18.45 10.27
N THR A 121 26.70 18.56 9.01
CA THR A 121 26.32 19.85 8.41
C THR A 121 25.21 20.53 9.21
N MET A 122 25.27 21.85 9.32
CA MET A 122 24.17 22.67 9.83
C MET A 122 23.47 23.42 8.69
N LEU A 123 23.62 22.93 7.45
CA LEU A 123 23.17 23.57 6.22
C LEU A 123 23.63 25.03 6.15
N GLN A 124 24.92 25.28 6.40
CA GLN A 124 25.49 26.61 6.33
C GLN A 124 25.40 27.18 4.91
N GLU A 125 25.05 28.46 4.80
CA GLU A 125 24.99 29.16 3.53
C GLU A 125 26.37 29.24 2.87
N GLY A 126 26.46 28.90 1.59
CA GLY A 126 27.71 28.89 0.85
C GLY A 126 27.54 28.62 -0.65
N ASN A 127 28.59 28.90 -1.41
CA ASN A 127 28.60 28.75 -2.86
C ASN A 127 28.70 27.28 -3.28
N LEU A 128 28.13 26.98 -4.45
CA LEU A 128 28.19 25.68 -5.10
C LEU A 128 29.33 25.66 -6.14
N SER A 129 29.76 24.46 -6.54
CA SER A 129 30.81 24.25 -7.54
C SER A 129 30.37 24.54 -8.97
N PHE A 130 29.08 24.82 -9.19
CA PHE A 130 28.50 25.17 -10.48
C PHE A 130 27.74 26.50 -10.37
N PRO A 131 27.64 27.29 -11.46
CA PRO A 131 26.94 28.57 -11.46
C PRO A 131 25.47 28.44 -11.04
N VAL A 132 25.04 29.28 -10.10
CA VAL A 132 23.64 29.44 -9.68
C VAL A 132 23.21 30.86 -10.07
N TYR A 133 22.19 30.96 -10.91
CA TYR A 133 21.63 32.21 -11.42
C TYR A 133 20.53 32.79 -10.52
N GLY A 134 19.86 31.94 -9.76
CA GLY A 134 18.85 32.39 -8.79
C GLY A 134 18.38 31.27 -7.88
N VAL A 135 18.02 31.63 -6.65
CA VAL A 135 17.36 30.76 -5.68
C VAL A 135 16.28 31.55 -4.96
N SER A 136 15.08 31.00 -4.87
CA SER A 136 13.98 31.57 -4.11
C SER A 136 13.10 30.45 -3.56
N ALA A 137 12.21 30.78 -2.63
CA ALA A 137 11.25 29.82 -2.11
C ALA A 137 9.91 30.49 -1.83
N SER A 138 8.85 29.68 -1.85
CA SER A 138 7.51 30.10 -1.48
C SER A 138 6.87 29.07 -0.56
N TYR A 139 6.05 29.55 0.38
CA TYR A 139 5.16 28.72 1.17
C TYR A 139 3.71 29.01 0.80
N THR A 140 2.94 27.98 0.43
CA THR A 140 1.50 28.13 0.11
C THR A 140 0.78 26.82 0.38
N ASN A 141 -0.36 26.84 1.08
CA ASN A 141 -1.19 25.66 1.35
C ASN A 141 -0.43 24.47 1.99
N ARG A 142 0.53 24.73 2.89
CA ARG A 142 1.46 23.73 3.47
C ARG A 142 2.44 23.09 2.48
N HIS A 143 2.65 23.71 1.33
CA HIS A 143 3.73 23.37 0.42
C HIS A 143 4.88 24.35 0.60
N VAL A 144 6.10 23.82 0.76
CA VAL A 144 7.33 24.59 0.56
C VAL A 144 7.85 24.27 -0.83
N ILE A 145 8.04 25.30 -1.64
CA ILE A 145 8.56 25.19 -3.01
C ILE A 145 9.88 25.93 -3.08
N ILE A 146 10.92 25.23 -3.53
CA ILE A 146 12.24 25.80 -3.82
C ILE A 146 12.32 26.00 -5.32
N PHE A 147 12.56 27.23 -5.75
CA PHE A 147 12.86 27.58 -7.13
C PHE A 147 14.36 27.83 -7.26
N ALA A 148 15.00 27.20 -8.25
CA ALA A 148 16.41 27.39 -8.52
C ALA A 148 16.66 27.46 -10.02
N SER A 149 17.53 28.38 -10.44
CA SER A 149 18.07 28.44 -11.80
C SER A 149 19.59 28.30 -11.72
N PHE A 150 20.16 27.32 -12.41
CA PHE A 150 21.59 27.00 -12.31
C PHE A 150 22.09 26.26 -13.56
N GLN A 151 23.41 26.18 -13.72
CA GLN A 151 24.03 25.41 -14.80
C GLN A 151 24.42 24.02 -14.32
N LEU A 152 24.15 22.99 -15.14
CA LEU A 152 24.53 21.62 -14.80
C LEU A 152 26.06 21.45 -14.67
N PRO A 153 26.54 20.73 -13.65
CA PRO A 153 27.95 20.38 -13.56
C PRO A 153 28.33 19.34 -14.62
N GLY A 154 29.47 19.53 -15.30
CA GLY A 154 30.16 18.48 -16.03
C GLY A 154 29.60 18.08 -17.41
N ASN A 155 28.92 18.99 -18.13
CA ASN A 155 28.35 18.74 -19.47
C ASN A 155 27.55 17.42 -19.58
N THR A 156 26.88 17.04 -18.50
CA THR A 156 26.04 15.84 -18.40
C THR A 156 24.64 16.23 -17.93
N THR A 157 23.62 15.59 -18.49
CA THR A 157 22.23 15.74 -18.04
C THR A 157 21.90 14.77 -16.91
N LEU A 158 22.77 13.79 -16.67
CA LEU A 158 22.63 12.77 -15.64
C LEU A 158 23.31 13.24 -14.35
N VAL A 159 22.54 13.43 -13.28
CA VAL A 159 23.05 13.83 -11.97
C VAL A 159 22.52 12.93 -10.86
N ASN A 160 23.34 12.72 -9.82
CA ASN A 160 22.81 12.19 -8.57
C ASN A 160 22.15 13.32 -7.81
N HIS A 161 21.05 13.04 -7.13
CA HIS A 161 20.36 14.01 -6.31
C HIS A 161 19.91 13.41 -4.98
N ALA A 162 19.62 14.28 -4.02
CA ALA A 162 19.02 13.92 -2.74
C ALA A 162 18.05 15.01 -2.30
N TRP A 163 17.07 14.66 -1.49
CA TRP A 163 16.14 15.62 -0.90
C TRP A 163 15.85 15.26 0.55
N GLN A 164 15.62 16.28 1.39
CA GLN A 164 15.34 16.08 2.81
C GLN A 164 14.40 17.15 3.35
N GLU A 165 13.82 16.82 4.50
CA GLU A 165 13.13 17.76 5.37
C GLU A 165 13.61 17.57 6.82
N GLY A 166 13.61 18.65 7.59
CA GLY A 166 13.89 18.62 9.02
C GLY A 166 13.25 19.79 9.75
N LEU A 167 13.32 19.78 11.08
CA LEU A 167 12.68 20.80 11.92
C LEU A 167 13.60 21.99 12.16
N VAL A 168 13.01 23.15 12.42
CA VAL A 168 13.68 24.37 12.88
C VAL A 168 13.33 24.55 14.35
N SER A 169 14.34 24.67 15.22
CA SER A 169 14.16 25.02 16.63
C SER A 169 13.68 26.48 16.78
N ASP A 170 13.13 26.81 17.94
CA ASP A 170 12.65 28.16 18.25
C ASP A 170 13.75 29.23 18.20
N ASP A 171 15.00 28.86 18.48
CA ASP A 171 16.20 29.71 18.34
C ASP A 171 16.66 29.88 16.88
N GLY A 172 15.97 29.26 15.92
CA GLY A 172 16.30 29.26 14.51
C GLY A 172 17.29 28.18 14.07
N THR A 173 17.77 27.33 14.98
CA THR A 173 18.72 26.24 14.68
C THR A 173 18.07 25.14 13.86
N LEU A 174 18.73 24.71 12.78
CA LEU A 174 18.25 23.62 11.92
C LEU A 174 18.58 22.27 12.54
N ARG A 175 17.57 21.45 12.79
CA ARG A 175 17.74 20.10 13.34
C ARG A 175 18.05 19.08 12.22
N PRO A 176 18.75 17.98 12.52
CA PRO A 176 18.95 16.90 11.56
C PRO A 176 17.62 16.40 11.00
N HIS A 177 17.63 15.97 9.72
CA HIS A 177 16.49 15.26 9.16
C HIS A 177 16.29 13.93 9.91
N SER A 178 15.08 13.37 9.84
CA SER A 178 14.81 12.07 10.46
C SER A 178 15.65 10.95 9.83
N PHE A 179 15.93 9.89 10.58
CA PHE A 179 16.51 8.64 10.07
C PHE A 179 15.42 7.64 9.65
N SER A 180 14.20 8.12 9.41
CA SER A 180 13.12 7.29 8.90
C SER A 180 13.50 6.69 7.55
N ARG A 181 12.87 5.56 7.20
CA ARG A 181 13.10 4.92 5.91
C ARG A 181 12.85 5.86 4.72
N ALA A 182 11.88 6.76 4.82
CA ALA A 182 11.60 7.72 3.76
C ALA A 182 12.80 8.67 3.54
N ASN A 183 13.40 9.18 4.62
CA ASN A 183 14.60 10.02 4.56
C ASN A 183 15.83 9.23 4.11
N LEU A 184 16.00 7.97 4.53
CA LEU A 184 17.11 7.13 4.08
C LEU A 184 16.98 6.69 2.61
N GLN A 185 15.83 6.91 1.98
CA GLN A 185 15.54 6.57 0.58
C GLN A 185 15.41 7.80 -0.33
N SER A 186 15.57 9.01 0.21
CA SER A 186 15.35 10.26 -0.53
C SER A 186 16.59 10.69 -1.32
N PHE A 187 17.05 9.79 -2.19
CA PHE A 187 18.13 10.02 -3.14
C PHE A 187 17.90 9.20 -4.42
N GLY A 188 18.63 9.54 -5.48
CA GLY A 188 18.54 8.85 -6.76
C GLY A 188 19.39 9.50 -7.83
N THR A 189 19.18 9.11 -9.08
CA THR A 189 19.81 9.70 -10.25
C THR A 189 18.73 10.19 -11.20
N LEU A 190 18.89 11.42 -11.67
CA LEU A 190 17.97 12.10 -12.57
C LEU A 190 18.68 12.40 -13.87
N ASP A 191 18.06 12.04 -14.99
CA ASP A 191 18.41 12.56 -16.30
C ASP A 191 17.45 13.72 -16.64
N PHE A 192 17.98 14.93 -16.68
CA PHE A 192 17.21 16.13 -17.01
C PHE A 192 16.71 16.19 -18.46
N LEU A 193 17.34 15.44 -19.37
CA LEU A 193 16.93 15.39 -20.77
C LEU A 193 15.78 14.41 -20.99
N SER A 194 15.92 13.18 -20.49
CA SER A 194 14.90 12.15 -20.67
C SER A 194 13.75 12.24 -19.65
N GLY A 195 13.94 13.02 -18.58
CA GLY A 195 13.07 13.10 -17.42
C GLY A 195 12.90 11.81 -16.63
N LYS A 196 13.78 10.83 -16.84
CA LYS A 196 13.75 9.58 -16.08
C LYS A 196 14.57 9.78 -14.80
N VAL A 197 13.90 9.61 -13.67
CA VAL A 197 14.56 9.40 -12.38
C VAL A 197 14.73 7.91 -12.16
N SER A 198 15.97 7.45 -12.13
CA SER A 198 16.37 6.09 -11.77
C SER A 198 17.00 6.12 -10.39
N GLN A 199 16.47 5.36 -9.44
CA GLN A 199 17.17 5.17 -8.16
C GLN A 199 18.44 4.35 -8.42
N THR A 200 19.62 4.91 -8.13
CA THR A 200 20.93 4.33 -8.46
C THR A 200 21.36 3.15 -7.58
N GLY A 201 20.40 2.36 -7.10
CA GLY A 201 20.64 1.16 -6.32
C GLY A 201 19.76 0.01 -6.81
N GLY A 202 20.07 -0.59 -7.97
CA GLY A 202 19.32 -1.72 -8.52
C GLY A 202 19.03 -2.85 -7.52
N ASN A 203 19.89 -3.03 -6.50
CA ASN A 203 19.65 -3.96 -5.39
C ASN A 203 18.69 -3.44 -4.30
N VAL A 204 18.66 -2.14 -4.03
CA VAL A 204 17.75 -1.53 -3.05
C VAL A 204 16.34 -1.47 -3.62
N ASP A 205 16.19 -1.06 -4.89
CA ASP A 205 14.89 -0.99 -5.55
C ASP A 205 14.30 -2.39 -5.75
N SER A 206 15.09 -3.38 -6.19
CA SER A 206 14.63 -4.77 -6.29
C SER A 206 14.17 -5.33 -4.94
N ARG A 207 14.91 -5.08 -3.84
CA ARG A 207 14.50 -5.48 -2.49
C ARG A 207 13.18 -4.80 -2.05
N ILE A 208 13.03 -3.50 -2.29
CA ILE A 208 11.81 -2.75 -1.93
C ILE A 208 10.63 -3.24 -2.76
N THR A 209 10.82 -3.34 -4.07
CA THR A 209 9.83 -3.80 -5.03
C THR A 209 9.40 -5.23 -4.69
N LEU A 210 10.33 -6.14 -4.42
CA LEU A 210 10.01 -7.51 -4.03
C LEU A 210 9.24 -7.57 -2.70
N ARG A 211 9.59 -6.74 -1.71
CA ARG A 211 8.82 -6.61 -0.46
C ARG A 211 7.40 -6.09 -0.71
N LYS A 212 7.21 -5.13 -1.62
CA LYS A 212 5.88 -4.64 -2.03
C LYS A 212 5.09 -5.75 -2.73
N VAL A 213 5.70 -6.46 -3.69
CA VAL A 213 5.10 -7.59 -4.39
C VAL A 213 4.68 -8.69 -3.40
N HIS A 214 5.56 -9.06 -2.46
CA HIS A 214 5.25 -9.99 -1.38
C HIS A 214 4.02 -9.56 -0.57
N GLY A 215 3.98 -8.28 -0.15
CA GLY A 215 2.84 -7.72 0.58
C GLY A 215 1.54 -7.77 -0.24
N ILE A 216 1.58 -7.38 -1.51
CA ILE A 216 0.41 -7.36 -2.42
C ILE A 216 -0.12 -8.78 -2.63
N LEU A 217 0.74 -9.73 -3.03
CA LEU A 217 0.35 -11.12 -3.30
C LEU A 217 -0.32 -11.75 -2.07
N ASN A 218 0.29 -11.62 -0.88
CA ASN A 218 -0.25 -12.22 0.34
C ASN A 218 -1.51 -11.51 0.85
N THR A 219 -1.63 -10.20 0.67
CA THR A 219 -2.85 -9.47 1.03
C THR A 219 -4.03 -9.91 0.15
N ILE A 220 -3.84 -9.94 -1.17
CA ILE A 220 -4.88 -10.37 -2.11
C ILE A 220 -5.26 -11.83 -1.87
N SER A 221 -4.27 -12.72 -1.76
CA SER A 221 -4.48 -14.15 -1.51
C SER A 221 -5.09 -14.41 -0.13
N TRP A 222 -4.26 -14.30 0.91
CA TRP A 222 -4.57 -14.79 2.25
C TRP A 222 -5.49 -13.82 3.00
N GLY A 223 -5.29 -12.52 2.80
CA GLY A 223 -6.07 -11.48 3.47
C GLY A 223 -7.47 -11.29 2.90
N ILE A 224 -7.69 -11.48 1.59
CA ILE A 224 -8.95 -11.09 0.92
C ILE A 224 -9.65 -12.28 0.26
N LEU A 225 -9.00 -12.97 -0.69
CA LEU A 225 -9.63 -14.06 -1.44
C LEU A 225 -9.98 -15.25 -0.54
N MET A 226 -9.11 -15.61 0.41
CA MET A 226 -9.38 -16.69 1.36
C MET A 226 -10.68 -16.49 2.17
N PRO A 227 -10.90 -15.33 2.86
CA PRO A 227 -12.18 -15.03 3.48
C PRO A 227 -13.37 -15.03 2.52
N ILE A 228 -13.23 -14.43 1.32
CA ILE A 228 -14.30 -14.41 0.31
C ILE A 228 -14.72 -15.84 -0.05
N GLY A 229 -13.76 -16.74 -0.28
CA GLY A 229 -14.04 -18.14 -0.56
C GLY A 229 -14.84 -18.83 0.54
N VAL A 230 -14.59 -18.51 1.81
CA VAL A 230 -15.36 -19.04 2.96
C VAL A 230 -16.78 -18.46 2.99
N ILE A 231 -16.94 -17.15 2.77
CA ILE A 231 -18.24 -16.47 2.68
C ILE A 231 -19.09 -17.11 1.56
N LEU A 232 -18.51 -17.31 0.37
CA LEU A 232 -19.18 -17.98 -0.75
C LEU A 232 -19.69 -19.37 -0.34
N ALA A 233 -18.87 -20.19 0.32
CA ALA A 233 -19.30 -21.53 0.75
C ALA A 233 -20.39 -21.50 1.82
N ARG A 234 -20.27 -20.63 2.83
CA ARG A 234 -21.21 -20.58 3.96
C ARG A 234 -22.60 -20.15 3.51
N TYR A 235 -22.68 -19.08 2.72
CA TYR A 235 -23.95 -18.44 2.42
C TYR A 235 -24.62 -18.96 1.14
N LEU A 236 -23.85 -19.30 0.09
CA LEU A 236 -24.46 -19.83 -1.14
C LEU A 236 -24.96 -21.27 -1.01
N LYS A 237 -24.42 -22.04 -0.06
CA LYS A 237 -24.83 -23.44 0.19
C LYS A 237 -26.29 -23.57 0.67
N VAL A 238 -26.88 -22.50 1.21
CA VAL A 238 -28.24 -22.50 1.77
C VAL A 238 -29.32 -22.38 0.70
N PHE A 239 -29.00 -21.84 -0.48
CA PHE A 239 -29.97 -21.61 -1.55
C PHE A 239 -30.06 -22.82 -2.48
N ASP A 240 -31.17 -23.56 -2.38
CA ASP A 240 -31.37 -24.83 -3.11
C ASP A 240 -31.23 -24.67 -4.63
N GLY A 241 -31.60 -23.51 -5.17
CA GLY A 241 -31.56 -23.21 -6.61
C GLY A 241 -30.15 -23.17 -7.21
N LEU A 242 -29.09 -23.14 -6.40
CA LEU A 242 -27.70 -23.08 -6.88
C LEU A 242 -27.06 -24.46 -7.03
N GLY A 243 -27.68 -25.54 -6.53
CA GLY A 243 -27.13 -26.90 -6.64
C GLY A 243 -25.66 -26.97 -6.19
N PRO A 244 -24.73 -27.52 -7.00
CA PRO A 244 -23.31 -27.60 -6.67
C PRO A 244 -22.53 -26.29 -6.91
N THR A 245 -23.17 -25.22 -7.41
CA THR A 245 -22.49 -23.97 -7.81
C THR A 245 -21.69 -23.35 -6.67
N TRP A 246 -22.22 -23.32 -5.44
CA TRP A 246 -21.50 -22.81 -4.26
C TRP A 246 -20.16 -23.54 -4.06
N PHE A 247 -20.15 -24.85 -4.33
CA PHE A 247 -18.98 -25.70 -4.13
C PHE A 247 -17.93 -25.46 -5.21
N HIS A 248 -18.35 -25.26 -6.46
CA HIS A 248 -17.46 -24.88 -7.55
C HIS A 248 -16.86 -23.48 -7.34
N LEU A 249 -17.66 -22.50 -6.92
CA LEU A 249 -17.20 -21.14 -6.61
C LEU A 249 -16.21 -21.13 -5.44
N HIS A 250 -16.55 -21.82 -4.34
CA HIS A 250 -15.63 -21.98 -3.21
C HIS A 250 -14.31 -22.60 -3.65
N ARG A 251 -14.36 -23.72 -4.37
CA ARG A 251 -13.17 -24.41 -4.86
C ARG A 251 -12.32 -23.50 -5.75
N ALA A 252 -12.92 -22.84 -6.74
CA ALA A 252 -12.20 -21.96 -7.66
C ALA A 252 -11.53 -20.78 -6.92
N CYS A 253 -12.25 -20.11 -6.04
CA CYS A 253 -11.73 -18.99 -5.25
C CYS A 253 -10.60 -19.43 -4.31
N GLN A 254 -10.77 -20.55 -3.60
CA GLN A 254 -9.75 -21.10 -2.69
C GLN A 254 -8.51 -21.59 -3.44
N SER A 255 -8.68 -22.24 -4.59
CA SER A 255 -7.55 -22.66 -5.42
C SER A 255 -6.76 -21.47 -5.94
N LEU A 256 -7.45 -20.43 -6.45
CA LEU A 256 -6.79 -19.20 -6.91
C LEU A 256 -6.01 -18.52 -5.79
N ALA A 257 -6.65 -18.33 -4.63
CA ALA A 257 -6.00 -17.78 -3.46
C ALA A 257 -4.77 -18.62 -3.09
N PHE A 258 -4.90 -19.94 -2.97
CA PHE A 258 -3.81 -20.82 -2.59
C PHE A 258 -2.58 -20.72 -3.51
N PHE A 259 -2.77 -20.71 -4.84
CA PHE A 259 -1.64 -20.59 -5.78
C PHE A 259 -0.96 -19.21 -5.71
N ILE A 260 -1.74 -18.12 -5.63
CA ILE A 260 -1.18 -16.77 -5.41
C ILE A 260 -0.43 -16.72 -4.07
N GLY A 261 -0.98 -17.36 -3.04
CA GLY A 261 -0.40 -17.46 -1.71
C GLY A 261 0.93 -18.21 -1.67
N ILE A 262 1.09 -19.28 -2.46
CA ILE A 262 2.37 -20.00 -2.62
C ILE A 262 3.41 -19.09 -3.29
N ALA A 263 3.04 -18.38 -4.36
CA ALA A 263 3.94 -17.42 -5.00
C ALA A 263 4.36 -16.30 -4.02
N GLY A 264 3.38 -15.77 -3.27
CA GLY A 264 3.61 -14.81 -2.18
C GLY A 264 4.54 -15.35 -1.10
N PHE A 265 4.40 -16.60 -0.69
CA PHE A 265 5.29 -17.25 0.27
C PHE A 265 6.72 -17.39 -0.27
N GLY A 266 6.87 -17.82 -1.53
CA GLY A 266 8.16 -17.94 -2.22
C GLY A 266 8.94 -16.62 -2.24
N THR A 267 8.27 -15.51 -2.53
CA THR A 267 8.91 -14.18 -2.44
C THR A 267 9.39 -13.85 -1.02
N GLY A 268 8.65 -14.28 0.01
CA GLY A 268 9.03 -14.08 1.42
C GLY A 268 10.28 -14.87 1.81
N LEU A 269 10.37 -16.14 1.38
CA LEU A 269 11.57 -16.96 1.55
C LEU A 269 12.78 -16.35 0.84
N TYR A 270 12.59 -15.91 -0.42
CA TYR A 270 13.64 -15.26 -1.18
C TYR A 270 14.15 -14.01 -0.47
N ILE A 271 13.24 -13.14 0.01
CA ILE A 271 13.59 -11.91 0.74
C ILE A 271 14.41 -12.23 2.00
N GLY A 272 13.99 -13.26 2.76
CA GLY A 272 14.71 -13.69 3.96
C GLY A 272 16.12 -14.16 3.63
N ASN A 273 16.27 -15.07 2.66
CA ASN A 273 17.54 -15.70 2.34
C ASN A 273 18.53 -14.77 1.62
N HIS A 274 18.05 -13.92 0.69
CA HIS A 274 18.93 -13.07 -0.14
C HIS A 274 19.22 -11.70 0.49
N TYR A 275 18.31 -11.16 1.32
CA TYR A 275 18.46 -9.81 1.87
C TYR A 275 18.58 -9.76 3.40
N GLY A 276 18.67 -10.92 4.07
CA GLY A 276 18.82 -11.03 5.53
C GLY A 276 17.67 -10.40 6.33
N VAL A 277 16.46 -10.35 5.75
CA VAL A 277 15.30 -9.71 6.37
C VAL A 277 14.49 -10.75 7.12
N HIS A 278 14.56 -10.72 8.44
CA HIS A 278 13.84 -11.68 9.27
C HIS A 278 12.95 -10.97 10.27
N ASN A 279 11.72 -11.45 10.39
CA ASN A 279 10.84 -11.17 11.51
C ASN A 279 10.28 -12.51 11.98
N ALA A 280 10.75 -12.98 13.13
CA ALA A 280 10.45 -14.34 13.59
C ALA A 280 8.93 -14.58 13.76
N PRO A 281 8.14 -13.70 14.42
CA PRO A 281 6.70 -13.92 14.56
C PRO A 281 5.96 -14.02 13.21
N HIS A 282 6.20 -13.09 12.29
CA HIS A 282 5.56 -13.09 10.97
C HIS A 282 5.97 -14.33 10.14
N ARG A 283 7.25 -14.70 10.21
CA ARG A 283 7.76 -15.88 9.50
C ARG A 283 7.15 -17.17 10.06
N CYS A 284 7.15 -17.35 11.38
CA CYS A 284 6.61 -18.55 12.03
C CYS A 284 5.12 -18.72 11.72
N VAL A 285 4.33 -17.65 11.88
CA VAL A 285 2.90 -17.72 11.56
C VAL A 285 2.66 -17.95 10.07
N GLY A 286 3.43 -17.30 9.19
CA GLY A 286 3.34 -17.52 7.75
C GLY A 286 3.64 -18.98 7.34
N ILE A 287 4.64 -19.61 7.95
CA ILE A 287 4.97 -21.03 7.73
C ILE A 287 3.84 -21.93 8.25
N THR A 288 3.39 -21.72 9.50
CA THR A 288 2.30 -22.50 10.11
C THR A 288 1.04 -22.42 9.26
N LEU A 289 0.67 -21.23 8.81
CA LEU A 289 -0.46 -20.98 7.93
C LEU A 289 -0.34 -21.77 6.62
N LEU A 290 0.82 -21.73 5.95
CA LEU A 290 1.04 -22.48 4.71
C LEU A 290 0.93 -23.99 4.94
N CYS A 291 1.56 -24.51 6.00
CA CYS A 291 1.47 -25.93 6.36
C CYS A 291 0.02 -26.36 6.58
N LEU A 292 -0.75 -25.60 7.37
CA LEU A 292 -2.17 -25.87 7.59
C LEU A 292 -2.96 -25.83 6.28
N ALA A 293 -2.67 -24.87 5.39
CA ALA A 293 -3.34 -24.76 4.09
C ALA A 293 -3.03 -25.95 3.16
N ILE A 294 -1.79 -26.41 3.12
CA ILE A 294 -1.40 -27.62 2.36
C ILE A 294 -2.16 -28.83 2.91
N ILE A 295 -2.18 -29.03 4.23
CA ILE A 295 -2.91 -30.13 4.87
C ILE A 295 -4.41 -30.02 4.55
N GLN A 296 -5.00 -28.83 4.68
CA GLN A 296 -6.41 -28.57 4.37
C GLN A 296 -6.77 -28.95 2.93
N VAL A 297 -5.93 -28.58 1.95
CA VAL A 297 -6.13 -28.92 0.53
C VAL A 297 -5.96 -30.42 0.30
N CYS A 298 -4.91 -31.04 0.83
CA CYS A 298 -4.67 -32.49 0.69
C CYS A 298 -5.82 -33.32 1.27
N VAL A 299 -6.27 -32.98 2.50
CA VAL A 299 -7.41 -33.66 3.13
C VAL A 299 -8.71 -33.42 2.35
N ALA A 300 -8.89 -32.24 1.76
CA ALA A 300 -10.08 -31.92 0.98
C ALA A 300 -10.12 -32.59 -0.40
N VAL A 301 -8.97 -32.86 -1.02
CA VAL A 301 -8.86 -33.47 -2.35
C VAL A 301 -8.80 -35.00 -2.25
N PHE A 302 -7.91 -35.54 -1.41
CA PHE A 302 -7.60 -36.97 -1.39
C PHE A 302 -8.41 -37.76 -0.35
N LEU A 303 -8.81 -37.13 0.76
CA LEU A 303 -9.41 -37.83 1.91
C LEU A 303 -10.88 -37.46 2.14
N ARG A 304 -11.54 -36.86 1.15
CA ARG A 304 -12.94 -36.42 1.28
C ARG A 304 -13.91 -37.61 1.18
N PRO A 305 -14.59 -38.03 2.27
CA PRO A 305 -15.52 -39.16 2.21
C PRO A 305 -16.82 -38.79 1.48
N LYS A 306 -17.52 -39.80 0.97
CA LYS A 306 -18.90 -39.69 0.45
C LYS A 306 -19.84 -39.10 1.51
N LYS A 307 -20.93 -38.45 1.09
CA LYS A 307 -21.80 -37.64 1.97
C LYS A 307 -22.45 -38.46 3.10
N ASP A 308 -22.72 -39.73 2.83
CA ASP A 308 -23.36 -40.75 3.68
C ASP A 308 -22.36 -41.55 4.54
N HIS A 309 -21.04 -41.35 4.35
CA HIS A 309 -20.03 -42.11 5.07
C HIS A 309 -19.85 -41.63 6.52
N LYS A 310 -19.69 -42.55 7.49
CA LYS A 310 -19.49 -42.21 8.93
C LYS A 310 -18.37 -41.20 9.20
N TYR A 311 -17.25 -41.31 8.48
CA TYR A 311 -16.11 -40.39 8.61
C TYR A 311 -16.34 -38.99 8.03
N ARG A 312 -17.46 -38.76 7.31
CA ARG A 312 -17.81 -37.44 6.76
C ARG A 312 -17.94 -36.38 7.86
N MET A 313 -18.44 -36.76 9.04
CA MET A 313 -18.57 -35.87 10.19
C MET A 313 -17.21 -35.36 10.66
N PHE A 314 -16.26 -36.26 10.91
CA PHE A 314 -14.89 -35.90 11.33
C PHE A 314 -14.17 -35.06 10.27
N TRP A 315 -14.31 -35.41 8.99
CA TRP A 315 -13.78 -34.60 7.89
C TRP A 315 -14.36 -33.17 7.90
N ASN A 316 -15.67 -33.00 8.14
CA ASN A 316 -16.29 -31.68 8.22
C ASN A 316 -15.75 -30.88 9.42
N ILE A 317 -15.62 -31.51 10.60
CA ILE A 317 -15.07 -30.86 11.81
C ILE A 317 -13.65 -30.37 11.52
N PHE A 318 -12.79 -31.25 11.01
CA PHE A 318 -11.43 -30.90 10.62
C PHE A 318 -11.42 -29.74 9.61
N HIS A 319 -12.19 -29.87 8.53
CA HIS A 319 -12.22 -28.89 7.45
C HIS A 319 -12.67 -27.51 7.92
N TYR A 320 -13.64 -27.43 8.83
CA TYR A 320 -14.08 -26.16 9.38
C TYR A 320 -13.07 -25.58 10.37
N LEU A 321 -12.58 -26.37 11.33
CA LEU A 321 -11.63 -25.89 12.33
C LEU A 321 -10.34 -25.37 11.68
N VAL A 322 -9.70 -26.18 10.84
CA VAL A 322 -8.46 -25.80 10.17
C VAL A 322 -8.70 -24.64 9.19
N GLY A 323 -9.83 -24.66 8.47
CA GLY A 323 -10.21 -23.57 7.57
C GLY A 323 -10.33 -22.22 8.29
N TYR A 324 -11.05 -22.15 9.40
CA TYR A 324 -11.18 -20.91 10.17
C TYR A 324 -9.87 -20.48 10.85
N SER A 325 -9.05 -21.44 11.32
CA SER A 325 -7.72 -21.13 11.85
C SER A 325 -6.82 -20.49 10.79
N ILE A 326 -6.82 -20.99 9.55
CA ILE A 326 -6.06 -20.39 8.43
C ILE A 326 -6.49 -18.94 8.21
N ILE A 327 -7.79 -18.63 8.21
CA ILE A 327 -8.29 -17.25 8.05
C ILE A 327 -7.80 -16.35 9.19
N ALA A 328 -7.90 -16.80 10.43
CA ALA A 328 -7.44 -16.00 11.58
C ALA A 328 -5.93 -15.71 11.52
N LEU A 329 -5.13 -16.74 11.22
CA LEU A 329 -3.69 -16.59 11.05
C LEU A 329 -3.36 -15.68 9.86
N ALA A 330 -4.09 -15.78 8.76
CA ALA A 330 -3.91 -14.95 7.58
C ALA A 330 -4.13 -13.47 7.90
N ILE A 331 -5.24 -13.15 8.56
CA ILE A 331 -5.60 -11.77 8.92
C ILE A 331 -4.50 -11.15 9.78
N TRP A 332 -4.09 -11.86 10.84
CA TRP A 332 -3.03 -11.42 11.73
C TRP A 332 -1.70 -11.27 11.00
N ASN A 333 -1.34 -12.24 10.15
CA ASN A 333 -0.03 -12.24 9.50
C ASN A 333 0.12 -11.14 8.46
N VAL A 334 -0.94 -10.84 7.71
CA VAL A 334 -0.99 -9.71 6.76
C VAL A 334 -0.91 -8.39 7.53
N TRP A 335 -1.67 -8.25 8.62
CA TRP A 335 -1.58 -7.07 9.48
C TRP A 335 -0.16 -6.87 10.02
N LYS A 336 0.49 -7.94 10.50
CA LYS A 336 1.88 -7.90 10.95
C LYS A 336 2.85 -7.54 9.84
N GLY A 337 2.60 -8.02 8.62
CA GLY A 337 3.34 -7.65 7.42
C GLY A 337 3.28 -6.14 7.14
N PHE A 338 2.12 -5.51 7.26
CA PHE A 338 1.98 -4.06 7.12
C PHE A 338 2.77 -3.29 8.17
N GLU A 339 2.82 -3.77 9.42
CA GLU A 339 3.67 -3.17 10.47
C GLU A 339 5.16 -3.27 10.13
N ILE A 340 5.62 -4.43 9.66
CA ILE A 340 7.02 -4.66 9.29
C ILE A 340 7.42 -3.79 8.10
N LEU A 341 6.52 -3.62 7.12
CA LEU A 341 6.76 -2.76 5.97
C LEU A 341 6.77 -1.27 6.34
N ASN A 342 6.30 -0.91 7.55
CA ASN A 342 5.89 0.44 7.92
C ASN A 342 5.08 1.09 6.79
N ALA A 343 4.12 0.31 6.26
CA ALA A 343 3.35 0.72 5.11
C ALA A 343 2.65 2.04 5.42
N GLN A 344 2.53 2.92 4.42
CA GLN A 344 1.83 4.20 4.61
C GLN A 344 0.49 3.93 5.28
N ASN A 345 0.11 4.78 6.24
CA ASN A 345 -1.08 4.62 7.05
C ASN A 345 -2.34 4.30 6.22
N ILE A 346 -2.41 4.79 4.98
CA ILE A 346 -3.48 4.48 4.04
C ILE A 346 -3.59 2.98 3.73
N TRP A 347 -2.52 2.26 3.39
CA TRP A 347 -2.59 0.83 3.05
C TRP A 347 -3.04 -0.03 4.23
N LYS A 348 -2.49 0.24 5.43
CA LYS A 348 -2.88 -0.45 6.66
C LYS A 348 -4.38 -0.19 6.96
N LYS A 349 -4.82 1.06 6.86
CA LYS A 349 -6.24 1.44 7.06
C LYS A 349 -7.15 0.82 6.01
N THR A 350 -6.76 0.82 4.73
CA THR A 350 -7.53 0.20 3.63
C THR A 350 -7.69 -1.29 3.87
N TYR A 351 -6.63 -2.00 4.24
CA TYR A 351 -6.72 -3.43 4.56
C TYR A 351 -7.64 -3.70 5.76
N VAL A 352 -7.49 -2.95 6.86
CA VAL A 352 -8.35 -3.09 8.04
C VAL A 352 -9.82 -2.80 7.68
N GLY A 353 -10.07 -1.72 6.94
CA GLY A 353 -11.40 -1.40 6.41
C GLY A 353 -11.95 -2.53 5.55
N SER A 354 -11.10 -3.16 4.72
CA SER A 354 -11.47 -4.31 3.89
C SER A 354 -11.93 -5.51 4.73
N ILE A 355 -11.18 -5.87 5.77
CA ILE A 355 -11.57 -6.97 6.67
C ILE A 355 -12.88 -6.64 7.42
N ILE A 356 -13.05 -5.40 7.88
CA ILE A 356 -14.27 -4.95 8.55
C ILE A 356 -15.47 -5.07 7.60
N SER A 357 -15.37 -4.61 6.35
CA SER A 357 -16.49 -4.72 5.42
C SER A 357 -16.81 -6.18 5.08
N LEU A 358 -15.82 -7.08 4.95
CA LEU A 358 -16.09 -8.52 4.79
C LEU A 358 -16.82 -9.11 5.99
N ALA A 359 -16.47 -8.71 7.21
CA ALA A 359 -17.17 -9.13 8.43
C ALA A 359 -18.62 -8.61 8.46
N ILE A 360 -18.85 -7.35 8.06
CA ILE A 360 -20.20 -6.78 7.94
C ILE A 360 -21.01 -7.54 6.88
N ILE A 361 -20.44 -7.79 5.71
CA ILE A 361 -21.08 -8.58 4.65
C ILE A 361 -21.46 -9.96 5.16
N ALA A 362 -20.54 -10.67 5.84
CA ALA A 362 -20.81 -11.96 6.44
C ALA A 362 -21.97 -11.89 7.47
N MET A 363 -21.99 -10.89 8.34
CA MET A 363 -23.07 -10.68 9.31
C MET A 363 -24.42 -10.43 8.63
N VAL A 364 -24.47 -9.60 7.59
CA VAL A 364 -25.70 -9.36 6.81
C VAL A 364 -26.20 -10.64 6.15
N LEU A 365 -25.29 -11.41 5.53
CA LEU A 365 -25.62 -12.68 4.90
C LEU A 365 -26.06 -13.74 5.92
N GLU A 366 -25.49 -13.72 7.13
CA GLU A 366 -25.94 -14.57 8.25
C GLU A 366 -27.40 -14.28 8.57
N VAL A 367 -27.77 -13.01 8.79
CA VAL A 367 -29.17 -12.63 9.05
C VAL A 367 -30.09 -13.11 7.92
N ILE A 368 -29.72 -12.85 6.65
CA ILE A 368 -30.52 -13.24 5.49
C ILE A 368 -30.70 -14.76 5.39
N THR A 369 -29.62 -15.52 5.59
CA THR A 369 -29.68 -16.99 5.51
C THR A 369 -30.49 -17.58 6.65
N TRP A 370 -30.40 -17.03 7.87
CA TRP A 370 -31.29 -17.41 8.97
C TRP A 370 -32.75 -17.12 8.66
N THR A 371 -33.07 -15.92 8.15
CA THR A 371 -34.44 -15.58 7.74
C THR A 371 -34.96 -16.54 6.66
N TRP A 372 -34.14 -16.86 5.66
CA TRP A 372 -34.48 -17.81 4.60
C TRP A 372 -34.76 -19.22 5.13
N VAL A 373 -33.90 -19.75 6.01
CA VAL A 373 -34.08 -21.06 6.63
C VAL A 373 -35.35 -21.10 7.48
N CYS A 374 -35.64 -20.05 8.25
CA CYS A 374 -36.85 -19.94 9.04
C CYS A 374 -38.12 -19.93 8.18
N ILE A 375 -38.14 -19.17 7.08
CA ILE A 375 -39.27 -19.14 6.15
C ILE A 375 -39.48 -20.52 5.51
N LYS A 376 -38.42 -21.16 5.02
CA LYS A 376 -38.48 -22.48 4.40
C LYS A 376 -38.99 -23.56 5.36
N LYS A 377 -38.61 -23.49 6.64
CA LYS A 377 -39.13 -24.40 7.69
C LYS A 377 -40.64 -24.20 7.92
N ARG A 378 -41.13 -22.96 7.95
CA ARG A 378 -42.57 -22.65 8.09
C ARG A 378 -43.39 -23.16 6.90
N VAL A 379 -42.90 -22.99 5.67
CA VAL A 379 -43.61 -23.48 4.47
C VAL A 379 -43.67 -25.00 4.40
N LYS A 380 -42.64 -25.71 4.87
CA LYS A 380 -42.60 -27.18 4.87
C LYS A 380 -43.42 -27.84 5.98
N ASN A 381 -43.76 -27.10 7.04
CA ASN A 381 -44.54 -27.62 8.16
C ASN A 381 -45.77 -26.73 8.43
N PRO A 382 -46.73 -26.67 7.48
CA PRO A 382 -47.93 -25.85 7.63
C PRO A 382 -48.86 -26.35 8.76
N GLU A 383 -48.77 -27.63 9.13
CA GLU A 383 -49.67 -28.29 10.08
C GLU A 383 -49.52 -27.78 11.53
N ASN A 384 -48.36 -27.20 11.90
CA ASN A 384 -48.17 -26.62 13.24
C ASN A 384 -48.81 -25.22 13.43
N HIS A 385 -49.40 -24.62 12.39
CA HIS A 385 -50.00 -23.28 12.48
C HIS A 385 -51.52 -23.25 12.39
N VAL A 386 -52.18 -24.37 12.07
CA VAL A 386 -53.64 -24.44 11.96
C VAL A 386 -54.31 -24.90 13.26
N GLU A 387 -53.63 -25.68 14.10
CA GLU A 387 -54.19 -26.14 15.39
C GLU A 387 -54.39 -25.04 16.45
N ILE A 388 -53.77 -23.86 16.32
CA ILE A 388 -53.89 -22.76 17.30
C ILE A 388 -55.05 -21.79 16.97
N VAL A 389 -55.70 -21.93 15.81
CA VAL A 389 -56.79 -21.02 15.38
C VAL A 389 -58.15 -21.73 15.33
N ILE A 390 -58.21 -23.04 15.61
CA ILE A 390 -59.44 -23.86 15.55
C ILE A 390 -59.77 -24.54 16.91
N SER A 391 -59.01 -24.28 17.98
CA SER A 391 -59.38 -24.60 19.37
C SER A 391 -59.76 -23.33 20.13
#